data_AF-A0A0S8JWJ1-F1
#
_entry.id   AF-A0A0S8JWJ1-F1
#
_cell.length_a   1.000
_cell.length_b   1.000
_cell.length_c   1.000
_cell.angle_alpha   90.00
_cell.angle_beta   90.00
_cell.angle_gamma   90.00
#
_symmetry.space_group_name_H-M   'P 1'
#
loop_
_entity.id
_entity.type
_entity.pdbx_description
1 polymer ?
#
loop_
_entity_poly.entity_id
_entity_poly.type
_entity_poly.pdbx_seq_one_letter_code
_entity_poly.pdbx_strand_id
1 'polypeptide(L)'
;MKINRRNFIKQGTSLAALSAIGVGTSGLAGLSGCRNSDTSKASGLDETRKKVEWPITEGLNTPKLCTGISRNAVKGDMRKMKQIGIDHVLMGGGPIPWKENELRANMDRFMKEGLTVLNMMIGGFPNTIYGREGRDEEIENVQASIRAAGAAGL
;
A
#
# COMPACT_ATOMS: atom_id res chain seq x y z
N MET A 1 -26.32 -26.12 -31.71
CA MET A 1 -25.99 -26.96 -30.52
C MET A 1 -25.39 -26.04 -29.47
N LYS A 2 -26.12 -25.68 -28.40
CA LYS A 2 -25.70 -24.64 -27.43
C LYS A 2 -24.80 -25.24 -26.35
N ILE A 3 -23.57 -24.73 -26.22
CA ILE A 3 -22.58 -25.18 -25.23
C ILE A 3 -22.94 -24.57 -23.86
N ASN A 4 -23.15 -25.44 -22.87
CA ASN A 4 -23.54 -25.07 -21.50
C ASN A 4 -22.29 -25.03 -20.60
N ARG A 5 -22.08 -23.90 -19.91
CA ARG A 5 -20.90 -23.61 -19.06
C ARG A 5 -20.59 -24.64 -17.98
N ARG A 6 -21.56 -25.48 -17.62
CA ARG A 6 -21.41 -26.54 -16.60
C ARG A 6 -20.53 -27.72 -17.04
N ASN A 7 -20.32 -27.94 -18.34
CA ASN A 7 -19.51 -29.07 -18.82
C ASN A 7 -18.00 -28.78 -18.83
N PHE A 8 -17.60 -27.50 -18.89
CA PHE A 8 -16.20 -27.09 -18.90
C PHE A 8 -15.53 -27.30 -17.53
N ILE A 9 -16.27 -27.10 -16.44
CA ILE A 9 -15.75 -27.24 -15.07
C ILE A 9 -15.46 -28.71 -14.72
N LYS A 10 -16.16 -29.67 -15.33
CA LYS A 10 -15.97 -31.10 -15.05
C LYS A 10 -14.72 -31.71 -15.70
N GLN A 11 -14.07 -31.03 -16.65
CA GLN A 11 -12.87 -31.55 -17.33
C GLN A 11 -11.55 -31.07 -16.70
N GLY A 12 -11.57 -30.17 -15.71
CA GLY A 12 -10.36 -29.56 -15.16
C GLY A 12 -9.75 -30.21 -13.93
N THR A 13 -10.40 -31.20 -13.30
CA THR A 13 -9.96 -31.79 -12.03
C THR A 13 -9.42 -33.21 -12.20
N SER A 14 -8.33 -33.37 -12.96
CA SER A 14 -7.53 -34.59 -12.98
C SER A 14 -6.13 -34.26 -13.48
N LEU A 15 -5.22 -33.82 -12.61
CA LEU A 15 -3.76 -33.99 -12.74
C LEU A 15 -3.05 -33.40 -11.50
N ALA A 16 -2.10 -34.19 -10.97
CA ALA A 16 -1.18 -33.91 -9.85
C ALA A 16 -1.64 -34.32 -8.43
N ALA A 17 -1.77 -35.63 -8.22
CA ALA A 17 -1.40 -36.28 -6.96
C ALA A 17 -0.48 -37.48 -7.29
N LEU A 18 0.47 -37.76 -6.36
CA LEU A 18 1.43 -38.88 -6.27
C LEU A 18 2.85 -38.71 -6.85
N SER A 19 3.79 -38.42 -5.93
CA SER A 19 5.07 -39.13 -5.69
C SER A 19 5.74 -38.43 -4.49
N ALA A 20 6.26 -39.06 -3.43
CA ALA A 20 6.70 -40.43 -3.23
C ALA A 20 6.51 -40.86 -1.76
N ILE A 21 6.27 -42.16 -1.60
CA ILE A 21 6.24 -42.94 -0.35
C ILE A 21 7.67 -43.33 0.00
N GLY A 22 8.02 -43.28 1.29
CA GLY A 22 9.25 -43.85 1.83
C GLY A 22 9.11 -44.09 3.33
N VAL A 23 8.38 -45.15 3.70
CA VAL A 23 8.30 -45.69 5.06
C VAL A 23 9.40 -46.74 5.22
N GLY A 24 10.27 -46.59 6.21
CA GLY A 24 11.32 -47.54 6.55
C GLY A 24 11.59 -47.58 8.06
N THR A 25 11.01 -48.60 8.71
CA THR A 25 11.52 -49.44 9.82
C THR A 25 12.39 -48.85 10.94
N SER A 26 11.90 -49.05 12.18
CA SER A 26 12.55 -49.64 13.36
C SER A 26 14.01 -49.31 13.69
N GLY A 27 14.22 -48.87 14.94
CA GLY A 27 15.48 -48.29 15.41
C GLY A 27 16.59 -49.27 15.79
N LEU A 28 17.78 -48.68 16.00
CA LEU A 28 18.68 -48.91 17.13
C LEU A 28 19.88 -47.97 17.00
N ALA A 29 20.16 -47.27 18.09
CA ALA A 29 21.47 -46.89 18.61
C ALA A 29 22.58 -46.45 17.63
N GLY A 30 23.03 -45.21 17.84
CA GLY A 30 24.40 -44.82 17.53
C GLY A 30 24.47 -43.51 16.78
N LEU A 31 24.69 -42.42 17.52
CA LEU A 31 25.64 -41.35 17.20
C LEU A 31 25.62 -40.39 18.39
N SER A 32 26.42 -40.77 19.38
CA SER A 32 26.91 -39.90 20.44
C SER A 32 27.94 -38.93 19.84
N GLY A 33 27.85 -37.65 20.20
CA GLY A 33 28.77 -36.58 19.81
C GLY A 33 28.26 -35.80 18.58
N CYS A 34 27.98 -34.50 18.62
CA CYS A 34 28.54 -33.43 19.43
C CYS A 34 27.42 -32.52 19.98
N ARG A 35 27.43 -32.34 21.31
CA ARG A 35 26.77 -31.21 21.97
C ARG A 35 27.57 -29.93 21.68
N ASN A 36 26.84 -28.82 21.66
CA ASN A 36 27.23 -27.42 21.46
C ASN A 36 27.14 -26.94 20.01
N SER A 37 25.94 -26.52 19.62
CA SER A 37 25.81 -25.27 18.90
C SER A 37 25.13 -24.28 19.83
N ASP A 38 25.83 -23.18 20.05
CA ASP A 38 25.44 -22.09 20.91
C ASP A 38 24.01 -21.64 20.60
N THR A 39 23.16 -21.74 21.61
CA THR A 39 21.98 -20.87 21.69
C THR A 39 22.51 -19.46 21.94
N SER A 40 23.01 -18.84 20.87
CA SER A 40 23.05 -17.38 20.80
C SER A 40 21.59 -16.94 20.92
N LYS A 41 21.18 -16.67 22.17
CA LYS A 41 19.99 -15.86 22.46
C LYS A 41 20.02 -14.72 21.45
N ALA A 42 18.95 -14.56 20.69
CA ALA A 42 18.70 -13.35 19.94
C ALA A 42 18.55 -12.20 20.96
N SER A 43 19.68 -11.70 21.46
CA SER A 43 19.81 -10.62 22.44
C SER A 43 19.74 -9.28 21.72
N GLY A 44 18.69 -9.09 20.93
CA GLY A 44 18.50 -7.91 20.10
C GLY A 44 17.04 -7.45 19.99
N LEU A 45 16.14 -8.00 20.80
CA LEU A 45 14.82 -7.40 20.99
C LEU A 45 14.90 -6.48 22.21
N ASP A 46 14.97 -5.18 21.92
CA ASP A 46 14.86 -4.09 22.87
C ASP A 46 13.75 -4.37 23.91
N GLU A 47 14.17 -4.68 25.14
CA GLU A 47 13.29 -4.98 26.29
C GLU A 47 12.46 -3.75 26.72
N THR A 48 12.67 -2.58 26.13
CA THR A 48 11.90 -1.36 26.41
C THR A 48 10.61 -1.23 25.58
N ARG A 49 10.29 -2.18 24.70
CA ARG A 49 9.07 -2.15 23.89
C ARG A 49 7.83 -2.22 24.79
N LYS A 50 7.27 -1.04 25.13
CA LYS A 50 6.04 -0.91 25.92
C LYS A 50 4.96 -1.82 25.33
N LYS A 51 4.36 -2.64 26.20
CA LYS A 51 3.22 -3.49 25.84
C LYS A 51 2.06 -2.57 25.43
N VAL A 52 1.69 -2.61 24.15
CA VAL A 52 0.63 -1.78 23.60
C VAL A 52 -0.72 -2.38 23.98
N GLU A 53 -1.57 -1.60 24.64
CA GLU A 53 -2.95 -1.98 24.94
C GLU A 53 -3.83 -1.77 23.69
N TRP A 54 -4.66 -2.77 23.40
CA TRP A 54 -5.57 -2.75 22.25
C TRP A 54 -6.99 -2.37 22.69
N PRO A 55 -7.72 -1.57 21.89
CA PRO A 55 -7.31 -0.99 20.61
C PRO A 55 -6.40 0.24 20.78
N ILE A 56 -5.48 0.41 19.84
CA ILE A 56 -4.62 1.60 19.78
C ILE A 56 -5.50 2.82 19.53
N THR A 57 -5.48 3.78 20.45
CA THR A 57 -6.15 5.07 20.25
C THR A 57 -5.19 6.02 19.55
N GLU A 58 -5.57 6.55 18.39
CA GLU A 58 -4.73 7.49 17.67
C GLU A 58 -4.73 8.88 18.33
N GLY A 59 -3.54 9.40 18.63
CA GLY A 59 -3.33 10.78 19.03
C GLY A 59 -2.90 11.66 17.86
N LEU A 60 -2.62 12.93 18.17
CA LEU A 60 -2.10 13.91 17.21
C LEU A 60 -0.75 13.48 16.61
N ASN A 61 0.12 12.88 17.42
CA ASN A 61 1.47 12.46 17.02
C ASN A 61 1.54 11.00 16.56
N THR A 62 0.41 10.29 16.51
CA THR A 62 0.39 8.91 16.01
C THR A 62 0.52 8.93 14.48
N PRO A 63 1.43 8.14 13.89
CA PRO A 63 1.52 8.00 12.45
C PRO A 63 0.17 7.62 11.86
N LYS A 64 -0.25 8.33 10.81
CA LYS A 64 -1.54 8.12 10.17
C LYS A 64 -1.46 7.02 9.13
N LEU A 65 -2.32 6.01 9.26
CA LEU A 65 -2.44 5.00 8.22
C LEU A 65 -3.11 5.61 6.99
N CYS A 66 -2.43 5.51 5.85
CA CYS A 66 -2.88 6.07 4.59
C CYS A 66 -2.99 4.98 3.54
N THR A 67 -3.97 5.12 2.65
CA THR A 67 -4.08 4.25 1.47
C THR A 67 -4.24 5.05 0.18
N GLY A 68 -3.81 4.43 -0.91
CA GLY A 68 -4.00 4.99 -2.25
C GLY A 68 -5.47 4.98 -2.64
N ILE A 69 -5.94 6.09 -3.21
CA ILE A 69 -7.27 6.18 -3.80
C ILE A 69 -7.21 6.92 -5.14
N SER A 70 -8.15 6.61 -6.04
CA SER A 70 -8.28 7.35 -7.29
C SER A 70 -8.69 8.80 -7.03
N ARG A 71 -8.09 9.74 -7.75
CA ARG A 71 -8.53 11.15 -7.77
C ARG A 71 -9.99 11.30 -8.21
N ASN A 72 -10.52 10.35 -8.99
CA ASN A 72 -11.91 10.36 -9.47
C ASN A 72 -12.80 9.40 -8.67
N ALA A 73 -12.41 9.03 -7.44
CA ALA A 73 -13.18 8.13 -6.61
C ALA A 73 -14.60 8.65 -6.39
N VAL A 74 -15.57 7.75 -6.54
CA VAL A 74 -16.98 8.02 -6.24
C VAL A 74 -17.25 7.80 -4.75
N LYS A 75 -18.38 8.29 -4.25
CA LYS A 75 -18.80 8.17 -2.85
C LYS A 75 -18.72 6.73 -2.32
N GLY A 76 -19.05 5.74 -3.15
CA GLY A 76 -18.94 4.32 -2.79
C GLY A 76 -17.51 3.89 -2.45
N ASP A 77 -16.51 4.40 -3.17
CA ASP A 77 -15.11 4.06 -2.92
C ASP A 77 -14.56 4.77 -1.67
N MET A 78 -14.93 6.04 -1.48
CA MET A 78 -14.59 6.79 -0.26
C MET A 78 -15.18 6.13 0.99
N ARG A 79 -16.44 5.66 0.90
CA ARG A 79 -17.08 4.91 1.98
C ARG A 79 -16.35 3.61 2.32
N LYS A 80 -15.83 2.88 1.33
CA LYS A 80 -15.05 1.65 1.59
C LYS A 80 -13.83 1.93 2.47
N MET A 81 -13.16 3.06 2.27
CA MET A 81 -12.00 3.44 3.11
C MET A 81 -12.40 3.64 4.57
N LYS A 82 -13.52 4.32 4.82
CA LYS A 82 -14.07 4.46 6.18
C LYS A 82 -14.45 3.12 6.80
N GLN A 83 -15.00 2.19 6.02
CA GLN A 83 -15.40 0.88 6.52
C GLN A 83 -14.21 0.02 6.98
N ILE A 84 -13.03 0.20 6.40
CA ILE A 84 -11.79 -0.46 6.82
C ILE A 84 -11.02 0.35 7.88
N GLY A 85 -11.61 1.44 8.40
CA GLY A 85 -11.02 2.29 9.44
C GLY A 85 -9.92 3.25 8.95
N ILE A 86 -9.89 3.56 7.65
CA ILE A 86 -8.92 4.50 7.09
C ILE A 86 -9.56 5.88 6.94
N ASP A 87 -8.91 6.87 7.56
CA ASP A 87 -9.33 8.27 7.55
C ASP A 87 -8.48 9.15 6.63
N HIS A 88 -7.29 8.68 6.25
CA HIS A 88 -6.33 9.44 5.45
C HIS A 88 -6.03 8.73 4.13
N VAL A 89 -5.92 9.51 3.05
CA VAL A 89 -5.69 8.98 1.71
C VAL A 89 -4.59 9.73 0.97
N LEU A 90 -3.96 9.04 0.03
CA LEU A 90 -3.03 9.60 -0.93
C LEU A 90 -3.48 9.29 -2.36
N MET A 91 -3.15 10.15 -3.31
CA MET A 91 -3.56 9.97 -4.71
C MET A 91 -2.56 10.60 -5.68
N GLY A 92 -2.73 10.34 -6.97
CA GLY A 92 -2.06 11.14 -8.01
C GLY A 92 -2.74 12.48 -8.21
N GLY A 93 -1.95 13.52 -8.45
CA GLY A 93 -2.47 14.82 -8.86
C GLY A 93 -2.89 14.88 -10.33
N GLY A 94 -3.40 16.05 -10.72
CA GLY A 94 -3.69 16.35 -12.12
C GLY A 94 -2.44 16.70 -12.93
N PRO A 95 -2.61 17.03 -14.22
CA PRO A 95 -1.55 17.66 -15.01
C PRO A 95 -1.05 18.94 -14.32
N ILE A 96 0.25 19.17 -14.37
CA ILE A 96 0.87 20.43 -13.94
C ILE A 96 0.65 21.53 -15.00
N PRO A 97 0.60 22.82 -14.63
CA PRO A 97 0.66 23.35 -13.27
C PRO A 97 -0.67 23.20 -12.52
N TRP A 98 -0.59 22.89 -11.23
CA TRP A 98 -1.77 22.83 -10.36
C TRP A 98 -2.25 24.23 -9.97
N LYS A 99 -3.56 24.34 -9.69
CA LYS A 99 -4.20 25.55 -9.18
C LYS A 99 -4.79 25.31 -7.80
N GLU A 100 -4.61 26.27 -6.91
CA GLU A 100 -5.06 26.22 -5.51
C GLU A 100 -6.57 25.89 -5.39
N ASN A 101 -7.40 26.53 -6.21
CA ASN A 101 -8.86 26.32 -6.20
C ASN A 101 -9.23 24.88 -6.60
N GLU A 102 -8.56 24.32 -7.59
CA GLU A 102 -8.78 22.94 -8.05
C GLU A 102 -8.30 21.93 -7.00
N LEU A 103 -7.20 22.23 -6.30
CA LEU A 103 -6.70 21.40 -5.18
C LEU A 103 -7.69 21.41 -4.01
N ARG A 104 -8.11 22.59 -3.55
CA ARG A 104 -9.11 22.71 -2.48
C ARG A 104 -10.42 22.02 -2.83
N ALA A 105 -10.94 22.22 -4.04
CA ALA A 105 -12.18 21.57 -4.47
C ALA A 105 -12.07 20.03 -4.44
N ASN A 106 -10.90 19.48 -4.78
CA ASN A 106 -10.66 18.05 -4.65
C ASN A 106 -10.58 17.62 -3.19
N MET A 107 -9.80 18.32 -2.35
CA MET A 107 -9.67 18.01 -0.92
C MET A 107 -11.03 18.09 -0.19
N ASP A 108 -11.81 19.14 -0.44
CA ASP A 108 -13.15 19.34 0.12
C ASP A 108 -14.11 18.21 -0.22
N ARG A 109 -14.00 17.64 -1.43
CA ARG A 109 -14.82 16.51 -1.84
C ARG A 109 -14.55 15.27 -1.00
N PHE A 110 -13.29 14.97 -0.69
CA PHE A 110 -12.92 13.87 0.21
C PHE A 110 -13.27 14.17 1.65
N MET A 111 -13.05 15.42 2.10
CA MET A 111 -13.37 15.86 3.46
C MET A 111 -14.87 15.71 3.77
N LYS A 112 -15.75 16.01 2.80
CA LYS A 112 -17.21 15.79 2.90
C LYS A 112 -17.60 14.34 3.16
N GLU A 113 -16.78 13.38 2.75
CA GLU A 113 -16.99 11.94 2.99
C GLU A 113 -16.17 11.43 4.19
N GLY A 114 -15.60 12.34 4.99
CA GLY A 114 -14.85 12.03 6.21
C GLY A 114 -13.44 11.51 5.97
N LEU A 115 -12.85 11.81 4.81
CA LEU A 115 -11.47 11.46 4.44
C LEU A 115 -10.59 12.70 4.32
N THR A 116 -9.36 12.60 4.77
CA THR A 116 -8.35 13.66 4.62
C THR A 116 -7.36 13.26 3.53
N VAL A 117 -7.14 14.13 2.55
CA VAL A 117 -6.07 13.95 1.56
C VAL A 117 -4.77 14.47 2.17
N LEU A 118 -3.81 13.57 2.42
CA LEU A 118 -2.51 13.94 3.03
C LEU A 118 -1.38 14.10 2.01
N ASN A 119 -1.51 13.52 0.82
CA ASN A 119 -0.47 13.59 -0.19
C ASN A 119 -1.09 13.48 -1.58
N MET A 120 -0.62 14.33 -2.50
CA MET A 120 -0.86 14.15 -3.93
C MET A 120 0.48 14.02 -4.66
N MET A 121 0.66 12.93 -5.39
CA MET A 121 1.86 12.70 -6.18
C MET A 121 1.83 13.58 -7.43
N ILE A 122 2.87 14.39 -7.60
CA ILE A 122 3.10 15.19 -8.80
C ILE A 122 3.71 14.32 -9.91
N GLY A 123 3.28 14.56 -11.15
CA GLY A 123 3.75 13.82 -12.32
C GLY A 123 3.60 14.64 -13.60
N GLY A 124 3.95 14.06 -14.75
CA GLY A 124 3.77 14.70 -16.05
C GLY A 124 4.90 15.64 -16.49
N PHE A 125 6.12 15.47 -15.96
CA PHE A 125 7.31 16.26 -16.32
C PHE A 125 8.47 15.38 -16.86
N PRO A 126 8.26 14.61 -17.95
CA PRO A 126 9.28 13.70 -18.46
C PRO A 126 10.51 14.41 -19.04
N ASN A 127 10.39 15.63 -19.56
CA ASN A 127 11.53 16.35 -20.13
C ASN A 127 12.51 16.78 -19.03
N THR A 128 12.01 17.16 -17.85
CA THR A 128 12.85 17.37 -16.66
C THR A 128 13.55 16.08 -16.23
N ILE A 129 12.83 14.95 -16.17
CA ILE A 129 13.41 13.66 -15.74
C ILE A 129 14.53 13.20 -16.68
N TYR A 130 14.35 13.39 -17.99
CA TYR A 130 15.30 12.93 -19.00
C TYR A 130 16.25 14.02 -19.52
N GLY A 131 16.20 15.24 -18.97
CA GLY A 131 17.04 16.36 -19.40
C GLY A 131 16.83 16.83 -20.84
N ARG A 132 15.61 16.68 -21.38
CA ARG A 132 15.25 17.03 -22.77
C ARG A 132 14.89 18.50 -22.91
N GLU A 133 14.76 18.95 -24.16
CA GLU A 133 14.18 20.26 -24.47
C GLU A 133 12.78 20.41 -23.85
N GLY A 134 12.46 21.62 -23.38
CA GLY A 134 11.22 21.89 -22.63
C GLY A 134 11.29 21.61 -21.12
N ARG A 135 12.44 21.13 -20.59
CA ARG A 135 12.60 20.85 -19.15
C ARG A 135 12.43 22.07 -18.25
N ASP A 136 12.83 23.26 -18.72
CA ASP A 136 12.84 24.46 -17.88
C ASP A 136 11.40 24.94 -17.62
N GLU A 137 10.54 24.88 -18.64
CA GLU A 137 9.09 25.13 -18.52
C GLU A 137 8.43 24.10 -17.57
N GLU A 138 8.79 22.83 -17.69
CA GLU A 138 8.28 21.79 -16.77
C GLU A 138 8.73 22.04 -15.32
N ILE A 139 9.97 22.49 -15.08
CA ILE A 139 10.46 22.88 -13.76
C ILE A 139 9.65 24.05 -13.20
N GLU A 140 9.38 25.08 -14.01
CA GLU A 140 8.55 26.22 -13.60
C GLU A 140 7.12 25.78 -13.23
N ASN A 141 6.53 24.88 -14.02
CA ASN A 141 5.21 24.33 -13.76
C ASN A 141 5.17 23.48 -12.47
N VAL A 142 6.23 22.71 -12.20
CA VAL A 142 6.39 21.98 -10.93
C VAL A 142 6.47 22.96 -9.75
N GLN A 143 7.29 24.00 -9.85
CA GLN A 143 7.39 25.02 -8.79
C GLN A 143 6.06 25.73 -8.53
N ALA A 144 5.33 26.10 -9.59
CA ALA A 144 4.01 26.70 -9.48
C ALA A 144 3.02 25.75 -8.76
N SER A 145 3.06 24.46 -9.10
CA SER A 145 2.23 23.43 -8.45
C SER A 145 2.54 23.27 -6.97
N ILE A 146 3.82 23.30 -6.58
CA ILE A 146 4.23 23.21 -5.17
C ILE A 146 3.75 24.43 -4.38
N ARG A 147 3.87 25.65 -4.95
CA ARG A 147 3.34 26.87 -4.31
C ARG A 147 1.82 26.79 -4.14
N ALA A 148 1.10 26.32 -5.17
CA ALA A 148 -0.35 26.13 -5.10
C ALA A 148 -0.77 25.08 -4.07
N ALA A 149 -0.03 23.98 -3.94
CA ALA A 149 -0.26 22.96 -2.91
C ALA A 149 -0.08 23.53 -1.49
N GLY A 150 1.02 24.25 -1.25
CA GLY A 150 1.25 24.93 0.03
C GLY A 150 0.15 25.95 0.38
N ALA A 151 -0.33 26.71 -0.60
CA ALA A 151 -1.45 27.65 -0.40
C ALA A 151 -2.80 26.95 -0.14
N ALA A 152 -3.00 25.76 -0.70
CA ALA A 152 -4.19 24.94 -0.47
C ALA A 152 -4.19 24.23 0.89
N GLY A 153 -3.03 24.15 1.56
CA GLY A 153 -2.86 23.40 2.81
C GLY A 153 -2.72 21.89 2.58
N LEU A 154 -2.22 21.49 1.40
CA LEU A 154 -1.89 20.12 1.06
C LEU A 154 -0.46 19.76 1.49
#